data_AF-A0A6I4M6U1-F1
#
_entry.id   AF-A0A6I4M6U1-F1
#
_cell.length_a   1.000
_cell.length_b   1.000
_cell.length_c   1.000
_cell.angle_alpha   90.00
_cell.angle_beta   90.00
_cell.angle_gamma   90.00
#
_symmetry.space_group_name_H-M   'P 1'
#
loop_
_entity.id
_entity.type
_entity.pdbx_description
1 polymer ?
#
loop_
_entity_poly.entity_id
_entity_poly.type
_entity_poly.pdbx_seq_one_letter_code
_entity_poly.pdbx_strand_id
1 'polypeptide(L)' 'MSRWQSGAAPIGTPHIEVQDITRAVAFLTSEEARYIIGAVLAVTADKSGSATG' A
#
# COMPACT_ATOMS: atom_id res chain seq x y z
N MET A 1 -25.85 -9.51 -17.56
CA MET A 1 -24.58 -10.23 -17.34
C MET A 1 -23.48 -9.19 -17.17
N SER A 2 -23.28 -8.68 -15.95
CA SER A 2 -22.27 -7.65 -15.68
C SER A 2 -20.93 -8.32 -15.46
N ARG A 3 -19.97 -8.03 -16.36
CA ARG A 3 -18.58 -8.46 -16.28
C ARG A 3 -17.97 -7.81 -15.05
N TRP A 4 -17.63 -8.60 -14.03
CA TRP A 4 -16.72 -8.20 -12.97
C TRP A 4 -15.41 -7.81 -13.65
N GLN A 5 -15.20 -6.51 -13.85
CA GLN A 5 -13.89 -6.00 -14.21
C GLN A 5 -13.02 -6.30 -13.00
N SER A 6 -12.15 -7.30 -13.13
CA SER A 6 -10.97 -7.46 -12.28
C SER A 6 -10.11 -6.22 -12.51
N GLY A 7 -10.47 -5.13 -11.83
CA GLY A 7 -9.78 -3.86 -11.90
C GLY A 7 -8.33 -4.10 -11.51
N ALA A 8 -7.41 -3.83 -12.42
CA ALA A 8 -6.01 -3.74 -12.07
C ALA A 8 -5.89 -2.77 -10.90
N ALA A 9 -5.09 -3.11 -9.90
CA ALA A 9 -4.83 -2.20 -8.80
C ALA A 9 -4.38 -0.83 -9.38
N PRO A 10 -4.74 0.31 -8.79
CA PRO A 10 -4.47 1.63 -9.37
C PRO A 10 -3.01 1.88 -9.71
N ILE A 11 -2.08 1.26 -8.97
CA ILE A 11 -0.64 1.34 -9.19
C ILE A 11 -0.08 0.31 -10.20
N GLY A 12 -0.96 -0.42 -10.90
CA GLY A 12 -0.61 -1.36 -11.95
C GLY A 12 -0.08 -2.72 -11.48
N THR A 13 0.14 -2.91 -10.17
CA THR A 13 0.49 -4.23 -9.59
C THR A 13 -0.66 -4.81 -8.75
N PRO A 14 -1.13 -6.04 -9.03
CA PRO A 14 -2.26 -6.62 -8.31
C PRO A 14 -1.97 -6.97 -6.85
N HIS A 15 -0.71 -6.96 -6.41
CA HIS A 15 -0.32 -7.30 -5.04
C HIS A 15 0.89 -6.47 -4.56
N ILE A 16 1.02 -6.42 -3.24
CA ILE A 16 2.19 -5.89 -2.53
C ILE A 16 3.12 -7.05 -2.23
N GLU A 17 4.41 -6.85 -2.45
CA GLU A 17 5.44 -7.83 -2.14
C GLU A 17 5.98 -7.67 -0.72
N VAL A 18 6.57 -8.73 -0.18
CA VAL A 18 7.19 -8.71 1.16
C VAL A 18 8.29 -7.65 1.25
N GLN A 19 8.99 -7.42 0.13
CA GLN A 19 10.05 -6.42 0.04
C GLN A 19 9.52 -4.99 0.19
N ASP A 20 8.28 -4.70 -0.23
CA ASP A 20 7.68 -3.38 -0.10
C ASP A 20 7.37 -3.05 1.37
N ILE A 21 6.87 -4.04 2.11
CA ILE A 21 6.66 -3.91 3.57
C ILE A 21 8.01 -3.73 4.27
N THR A 22 9.01 -4.53 3.91
CA THR A 22 10.35 -4.46 4.51
C THR A 22 10.98 -3.08 4.31
N ARG A 23 10.83 -2.48 3.12
CA ARG A 23 11.32 -1.12 2.83
C ARG A 23 10.57 -0.06 3.63
N ALA A 24 9.26 -0.20 3.77
CA ALA A 24 8.45 0.74 4.57
C ALA A 24 8.83 0.69 6.06
N VAL A 25 9.07 -0.51 6.61
CA VAL A 25 9.57 -0.67 7.97
C VAL A 25 10.96 -0.06 8.10
N ALA A 26 11.86 -0.33 7.15
CA ALA A 26 13.20 0.26 7.15
C ALA A 26 13.15 1.79 7.16
N PHE A 27 12.25 2.39 6.38
CA PHE A 27 12.00 3.84 6.40
C PHE A 27 11.51 4.32 7.78
N LEU A 28 10.50 3.67 8.38
CA LEU A 28 9.99 4.07 9.70
C LEU A 28 11.04 3.97 10.81
N THR A 29 12.01 3.07 10.67
CA THR A 29 13.12 2.91 11.63
C THR A 29 14.32 3.82 11.36
N SER A 30 14.33 4.56 10.25
CA SER A 30 15.46 5.40 9.87
C SER A 30 15.44 6.75 10.58
N GLU A 31 16.57 7.47 10.55
CA GLU A 31 16.64 8.85 11.06
C GLU A 31 15.72 9.82 10.30
N GLU A 32 15.35 9.49 9.05
CA GLU A 32 14.45 10.31 8.24
C GLU A 32 13.03 10.34 8.84
N ALA A 33 12.62 9.27 9.50
CA ALA A 33 11.31 9.15 10.15
C ALA A 33 11.34 9.46 11.65
N ARG A 34 12.44 10.03 12.19
CA ARG A 34 12.63 10.22 13.65
C ARG A 34 11.55 11.03 14.39
N TYR A 35 10.75 11.81 13.66
CA TYR A 35 9.65 12.60 14.21
C TYR A 35 8.26 12.04 13.88
N ILE A 36 8.19 10.94 13.12
CA ILE A 36 6.93 10.29 12.75
C ILE A 36 6.58 9.29 13.85
N ILE A 37 5.65 9.69 14.73
CA ILE A 37 5.13 8.86 15.81
C ILE A 37 3.60 8.84 15.80
N GLY A 38 3.00 7.71 16.19
CA GLY A 38 1.54 7.55 16.23
C GLY A 38 0.86 7.51 14.86
N ALA A 39 1.63 7.49 13.77
CA ALA A 39 1.12 7.43 12.40
C ALA A 39 1.02 5.98 11.89
N VAL A 40 0.05 5.72 11.02
CA VAL A 40 -0.08 4.45 10.28
C VAL A 40 0.38 4.69 8.85
N LEU A 41 1.50 4.04 8.47
CA LEU A 41 1.97 4.03 7.08
C LEU A 41 1.26 2.90 6.32
N ALA A 42 0.26 3.26 5.52
CA ALA A 42 -0.48 2.30 4.71
C ALA A 42 0.35 1.87 3.48
N VAL A 43 0.87 0.64 3.50
CA VAL A 43 1.57 0.03 2.36
C VAL A 43 0.57 -0.86 1.61
N THR A 44 -0.13 -0.26 0.65
CA THR A 44 -1.12 -0.98 -0.15
C THR A 44 -0.96 -0.61 -1.62
N ALA A 45 -1.29 -1.52 -2.53
CA ALA A 45 -1.35 -1.23 -3.97
C ALA A 45 -2.60 -0.39 -4.32
N ASP A 46 -3.00 0.51 -3.42
CA ASP A 46 -4.20 1.34 -3.46
C ASP A 46 -5.54 0.56 -3.53
N LYS A 47 -5.56 -0.64 -2.95
CA LYS A 47 -6.81 -1.39 -2.71
C LYS A 47 -7.65 -0.77 -1.58
N SER A 48 -7.04 0.04 -0.73
CA SER A 48 -7.69 0.65 0.43
C SER A 48 -8.46 1.93 0.11
N GLY A 49 -8.13 2.62 -1.00
CA GLY A 49 -8.87 3.76 -1.55
C GLY A 49 -9.89 3.40 -2.63
N SER A 50 -9.81 2.19 -3.21
CA SER A 50 -10.78 1.72 -4.19
C SER A 50 -12.08 1.31 -3.51
N ALA A 51 -13.02 2.24 -3.34
CA ALA A 51 -14.41 1.92 -3.05
C ALA A 51 -15.07 1.27 -4.29
N THR A 52 -14.67 0.04 -4.61
CA THR A 52 -15.42 -0.81 -5.53
C THR A 52 -16.52 -1.51 -4.74
N GLY A 53 -17.70 -0.88 -4.70
CA GLY A 53 -18.96 -1.55 -4.37
C GLY A 53 -19.46 -2.43 -5.51
#